data_AF-A0A498J8M0-F1
#
_entry.id   AF-A0A498J8M0-F1
#
_cell.length_a   1.000
_cell.length_b   1.000
_cell.length_c   1.000
_cell.angle_alpha   90.00
_cell.angle_beta   90.00
_cell.angle_gamma   90.00
#
_symmetry.space_group_name_H-M   'P 1'
#
loop_
_entity.id
_entity.type
_entity.pdbx_description
1 polymer ?
#
loop_
_entity_poly.entity_id
_entity_poly.type
_entity_poly.pdbx_seq_one_letter_code
_entity_poly.pdbx_strand_id
1 'polypeptide(L)'
;MQSITSGRKLTKGSLATVGISDHAQEHLGDIIYVELPDTVVAVTQASTVGSVESVKASTDIKSPVSGNIIEVNKELLSSPGLVNGSPYEKGWITKVEMSTLSV
;
A
#
# COMPACT_ATOMS: atom_id res chain seq x y z
N MET A 1 -30.99 24.23 -4.19
CA MET A 1 -30.26 22.94 -4.24
C MET A 1 -29.18 23.02 -3.18
N GLN A 2 -29.37 22.36 -2.03
CA GLN A 2 -28.43 22.44 -0.92
C GLN A 2 -27.33 21.40 -1.14
N SER A 3 -26.09 21.87 -1.34
CA SER A 3 -24.91 21.03 -1.43
C SER A 3 -24.67 20.34 -0.09
N ILE A 4 -25.06 19.08 0.02
CA ILE A 4 -24.71 18.19 1.13
C ILE A 4 -23.28 17.67 0.94
N THR A 5 -22.28 18.55 1.05
CA THR A 5 -20.90 18.07 1.28
C THR A 5 -20.83 17.66 2.74
N SER A 6 -21.23 16.42 3.01
CA SER A 6 -21.05 15.78 4.32
C SER A 6 -19.54 15.68 4.59
N GLY A 7 -19.00 16.68 5.28
CA GLY A 7 -17.63 16.69 5.76
C GLY A 7 -17.46 15.60 6.81
N ARG A 8 -17.13 14.39 6.37
CA ARG A 8 -16.85 13.28 7.27
C ARG A 8 -15.53 13.58 7.96
N LYS A 9 -15.59 13.96 9.24
CA LYS A 9 -14.41 14.15 10.10
C LYS A 9 -13.70 12.80 10.22
N LEU A 10 -12.63 12.61 9.46
CA LEU A 10 -11.73 11.46 9.61
C LEU A 10 -11.08 11.59 10.98
N THR A 11 -11.53 10.79 11.94
CA THR A 11 -10.85 10.63 13.22
C THR A 11 -9.49 9.98 12.95
N LYS A 12 -8.44 10.42 13.66
CA LYS A 12 -7.07 9.92 13.52
C LYS A 12 -7.07 8.40 13.73
N GLY A 13 -7.05 7.65 12.63
CA GLY A 13 -7.20 6.21 12.63
C GLY A 13 -5.88 5.51 12.92
N SER A 14 -5.93 4.20 13.23
CA SER A 14 -4.73 3.37 13.32
C SER A 14 -3.98 3.37 11.99
N LEU A 15 -2.65 3.33 12.05
CA LEU A 15 -1.79 3.28 10.87
C LEU A 15 -1.56 1.83 10.45
N ALA A 16 -1.93 1.49 9.22
CA ALA A 16 -1.61 0.20 8.61
C ALA A 16 -0.38 0.35 7.73
N THR A 17 0.60 -0.55 7.86
CA THR A 17 1.71 -0.67 6.90
C THR A 17 1.40 -1.83 5.97
N VAL A 18 1.47 -1.59 4.66
CA VAL A 18 1.13 -2.55 3.62
C VAL A 18 2.38 -2.92 2.84
N GLY A 19 2.57 -4.22 2.63
CA GLY A 19 3.66 -4.84 1.86
C GLY A 19 3.28 -6.27 1.50
N ILE A 20 4.23 -7.06 1.00
CA ILE A 20 4.03 -8.49 0.74
C ILE A 20 4.67 -9.34 1.84
N SER A 21 4.20 -10.57 2.02
CA SER A 21 4.79 -11.50 2.97
C SER A 21 6.11 -12.08 2.44
N ASP A 22 6.90 -12.63 3.36
CA ASP A 22 8.12 -13.38 3.03
C ASP A 22 7.83 -14.55 2.06
N HIS A 23 6.76 -15.29 2.33
CA HIS A 23 6.29 -16.33 1.43
C HIS A 23 5.97 -15.78 0.03
N ALA A 24 5.30 -14.62 -0.07
CA ALA A 24 4.97 -14.04 -1.36
C ALA A 24 6.21 -13.60 -2.14
N GLN A 25 7.21 -12.99 -1.48
CA GLN A 25 8.44 -12.60 -2.18
C GLN A 25 9.22 -13.82 -2.71
N GLU A 26 9.28 -14.92 -1.96
CA GLU A 26 9.94 -16.15 -2.43
C GLU A 26 9.26 -16.72 -3.68
N HIS A 27 7.92 -16.70 -3.70
CA HIS A 27 7.12 -17.20 -4.83
C HIS A 27 7.32 -16.35 -6.08
N LEU A 28 7.43 -15.03 -5.92
CA LEU A 28 7.68 -14.10 -7.04
C LEU A 28 9.14 -14.19 -7.51
N GLY A 29 10.08 -14.51 -6.62
CA GLY A 29 11.52 -14.46 -6.87
C GLY A 29 12.05 -13.03 -6.85
N ASP A 30 13.15 -12.80 -7.57
CA ASP A 30 13.87 -11.53 -7.53
C ASP A 30 13.00 -10.37 -8.07
N ILE A 31 12.60 -9.46 -7.18
CA ILE A 31 11.83 -8.27 -7.52
C ILE A 31 12.75 -7.26 -8.18
N ILE A 32 12.40 -6.87 -9.40
CA ILE A 32 13.18 -5.94 -10.23
C ILE A 32 12.48 -4.59 -10.40
N TYR A 33 11.18 -4.52 -10.10
CA TYR A 33 10.40 -3.30 -10.23
C TYR A 33 9.24 -3.28 -9.23
N VAL A 34 8.92 -2.07 -8.74
CA VAL A 34 7.80 -1.81 -7.85
C VAL A 34 7.06 -0.58 -8.35
N GLU A 35 5.76 -0.73 -8.60
CA GLU A 35 4.87 0.39 -8.88
C GLU A 35 4.26 0.90 -7.57
N LEU A 36 4.45 2.19 -7.30
CA LEU A 36 3.93 2.84 -6.11
C LEU A 36 2.71 3.68 -6.46
N PRO A 37 1.73 3.78 -5.55
CA PRO A 37 0.58 4.64 -5.74
C PRO A 37 0.97 6.11 -5.49
N ASP A 38 0.08 7.04 -5.85
CA ASP A 38 0.22 8.43 -5.44
C ASP A 38 0.00 8.59 -3.93
N THR A 39 0.83 9.40 -3.29
CA THR A 39 0.55 9.91 -1.94
C THR A 39 -0.67 10.84 -2.02
N VAL A 40 -1.63 10.72 -1.10
CA VAL A 40 -2.93 11.44 -1.11
C VAL A 40 -4.01 10.82 -2.00
N VAL A 41 -4.16 9.49 -1.93
CA VAL A 41 -5.29 8.76 -2.54
C VAL A 41 -6.12 8.07 -1.46
N ALA A 42 -7.44 8.24 -1.54
CA ALA A 42 -8.39 7.46 -0.75
C ALA A 42 -8.46 6.03 -1.32
N VAL A 43 -8.30 5.03 -0.46
CA VAL A 43 -8.23 3.63 -0.82
C VAL A 43 -9.35 2.85 -0.16
N THR A 44 -9.97 1.93 -0.89
CA THR A 44 -10.92 0.97 -0.34
C THR A 44 -10.23 -0.37 -0.07
N GLN A 45 -10.69 -1.10 0.94
CA GLN A 45 -10.24 -2.47 1.16
C GLN A 45 -10.35 -3.28 -0.14
N ALA A 46 -9.34 -4.12 -0.38
CA ALA A 46 -9.14 -4.95 -1.57
C ALA A 46 -8.88 -4.20 -2.90
N SER A 47 -8.84 -2.85 -2.91
CA SER A 47 -8.37 -2.10 -4.08
C SER A 47 -6.85 -2.14 -4.21
N THR A 48 -6.37 -2.03 -5.45
CA THR A 48 -4.94 -2.04 -5.76
C THR A 48 -4.26 -0.77 -5.28
N VAL A 49 -3.14 -0.93 -4.60
CA VAL A 49 -2.31 0.16 -4.03
C VAL A 49 -0.87 0.11 -4.54
N GLY A 50 -0.61 -0.61 -5.61
CA GLY A 50 0.71 -0.79 -6.20
C GLY A 50 0.83 -2.17 -6.80
N SER A 51 1.97 -2.43 -7.44
CA SER A 51 2.30 -3.72 -8.04
C SER A 51 3.78 -4.03 -7.82
N VAL A 52 4.13 -5.32 -7.78
CA VAL A 52 5.51 -5.79 -7.75
C VAL A 52 5.74 -6.68 -8.96
N GLU A 53 6.91 -6.52 -9.58
CA GLU A 53 7.29 -7.28 -10.76
C GLU A 53 8.67 -7.91 -10.58
N SER A 54 8.72 -9.19 -10.91
CA SER A 54 9.92 -9.99 -11.01
C SER A 54 10.13 -10.42 -12.46
N VAL A 55 11.24 -11.09 -12.74
CA VAL A 55 11.49 -11.71 -14.06
C VAL A 55 10.46 -12.82 -14.38
N LYS A 56 9.77 -13.34 -13.36
CA LYS A 56 8.85 -14.48 -13.50
C LYS A 56 7.38 -14.07 -13.56
N ALA A 57 7.00 -13.01 -12.84
CA ALA A 57 5.60 -12.63 -12.67
C ALA A 57 5.45 -11.15 -12.29
N SER A 58 4.27 -10.61 -12.55
CA SER A 58 3.81 -9.33 -12.02
C SER A 58 2.56 -9.57 -11.17
N THR A 59 2.45 -8.91 -10.02
CA THR A 59 1.33 -9.10 -9.08
C THR A 59 0.90 -7.79 -8.45
N ASP A 60 -0.41 -7.56 -8.48
CA ASP A 60 -1.06 -6.43 -7.81
C ASP A 60 -1.07 -6.60 -6.29
N ILE A 61 -0.87 -5.49 -5.60
CA ILE A 61 -0.90 -5.43 -4.14
C ILE A 61 -2.18 -4.74 -3.73
N LYS A 62 -2.98 -5.45 -2.95
CA LYS A 62 -4.30 -4.99 -2.52
C LYS A 62 -4.24 -4.44 -1.11
N SER A 63 -4.92 -3.33 -0.87
CA SER A 63 -5.03 -2.77 0.47
C SER A 63 -5.83 -3.71 1.38
N PRO A 64 -5.32 -4.06 2.56
CA PRO A 64 -6.08 -4.85 3.53
C PRO A 64 -7.16 -4.04 4.23
N VAL A 65 -7.13 -2.70 4.13
CA VAL A 65 -8.01 -1.77 4.86
C VAL A 65 -8.50 -0.62 3.97
N SER A 66 -9.64 -0.03 4.34
CA SER A 66 -10.10 1.23 3.74
C SER A 66 -9.51 2.42 4.51
N GLY A 67 -9.09 3.47 3.81
CA GLY A 67 -8.37 4.58 4.42
C GLY A 67 -7.84 5.61 3.43
N ASN A 68 -6.83 6.36 3.86
CA ASN A 68 -6.06 7.24 2.98
C ASN A 68 -4.60 6.84 3.01
N ILE A 69 -3.96 6.81 1.85
CA ILE A 69 -2.52 6.63 1.74
C ILE A 69 -1.85 7.91 2.26
N ILE A 70 -1.08 7.78 3.33
CA ILE A 70 -0.34 8.89 3.95
C ILE A 70 1.14 8.88 3.61
N GLU A 71 1.69 7.71 3.22
CA GLU A 71 3.11 7.55 2.95
C GLU A 71 3.33 6.43 1.94
N VAL A 72 4.30 6.59 1.04
CA VAL A 72 4.75 5.56 0.10
C VAL A 72 6.27 5.42 0.18
N ASN A 73 6.77 4.20 0.06
CA ASN A 73 8.19 3.92 0.18
C ASN A 73 8.93 4.17 -1.13
N LYS A 74 9.28 5.43 -1.39
CA LYS A 74 10.00 5.84 -2.62
C LYS A 74 11.38 5.21 -2.77
N GLU A 75 11.96 4.64 -1.71
CA GLU A 75 13.24 3.91 -1.78
C GLU A 75 13.14 2.68 -2.70
N LEU A 76 11.94 2.08 -2.82
CA LEU A 76 11.72 0.91 -3.68
C LEU A 76 11.90 1.22 -5.18
N LEU A 77 11.81 2.49 -5.60
CA LEU A 77 12.04 2.89 -6.99
C LEU A 77 13.50 2.75 -7.41
N SER A 78 14.44 2.90 -6.46
CA SER A 78 15.87 2.71 -6.70
C SER A 78 16.39 1.38 -6.16
N SER A 79 15.69 0.79 -5.18
CA SER A 79 16.11 -0.42 -4.47
C SER A 79 14.97 -1.45 -4.35
N PRO A 80 14.44 -1.99 -5.46
CA PRO A 80 13.31 -2.93 -5.44
C PRO A 80 13.61 -4.22 -4.66
N GLY A 81 14.89 -4.64 -4.61
CA GLY A 81 15.33 -5.82 -3.86
C GLY A 81 15.12 -5.74 -2.34
N LEU A 82 14.78 -4.57 -1.78
CA LEU A 82 14.35 -4.44 -0.37
C LEU A 82 13.08 -5.24 -0.08
N VAL A 83 12.22 -5.44 -1.10
CA VAL A 83 11.01 -6.27 -0.99
C VAL A 83 11.39 -7.73 -0.70
N ASN A 84 12.46 -8.25 -1.32
CA ASN A 84 12.97 -9.59 -1.03
C ASN A 84 13.74 -9.63 0.30
N GLY A 85 14.65 -8.68 0.54
CA GLY A 85 15.58 -8.75 1.67
C GLY A 85 14.99 -8.33 3.02
N SER A 86 13.90 -7.58 3.04
CA SER A 86 13.29 -7.07 4.28
C SER A 86 11.78 -6.80 4.14
N PRO A 87 10.96 -7.78 3.73
CA PRO A 87 9.54 -7.58 3.37
C PRO A 87 8.69 -6.94 4.49
N TYR A 88 9.03 -7.20 5.76
CA TYR A 88 8.31 -6.67 6.92
C TYR A 88 8.91 -5.39 7.53
N GLU A 89 10.11 -5.00 7.10
CA GLU A 89 10.81 -3.84 7.65
C GLU A 89 11.02 -2.77 6.60
N LYS A 90 11.98 -2.94 5.68
CA LYS A 90 12.35 -1.93 4.67
C LYS A 90 11.61 -2.11 3.33
N GLY A 91 11.01 -3.28 3.11
CA GLY A 91 10.26 -3.65 1.91
C GLY A 91 8.78 -3.29 1.95
N TRP A 92 8.33 -2.49 2.93
CA TRP A 92 6.96 -1.96 2.95
C TRP A 92 6.73 -1.03 1.77
N ILE A 93 5.48 -0.92 1.32
CA ILE A 93 5.12 -0.25 0.06
C ILE A 93 4.35 1.03 0.33
N THR A 94 3.29 0.94 1.14
CA THR A 94 2.46 2.09 1.48
C THR A 94 2.00 2.03 2.93
N LYS A 95 1.76 3.20 3.52
CA LYS A 95 1.10 3.32 4.83
C LYS A 95 -0.25 3.98 4.65
N VAL A 96 -1.26 3.34 5.23
CA VAL A 96 -2.66 3.74 5.12
C VAL A 96 -3.16 4.14 6.51
N GLU A 97 -3.64 5.37 6.63
CA GLU A 97 -4.43 5.80 7.78
C GLU A 97 -5.84 5.22 7.63
N MET A 98 -6.21 4.29 8.51
CA MET A 98 -7.49 3.60 8.43
C MET A 98 -8.65 4.57 8.65
N SER A 99 -9.66 4.51 7.80
CA SER A 99 -10.93 5.21 8.08
C SER A 99 -11.67 4.45 9.16
N THR A 100 -11.76 5.01 10.37
CA THR A 100 -12.70 4.49 11.36
C THR A 100 -14.11 4.89 10.95
N LEU A 101 -14.96 3.89 10.67
CA LEU A 101 -16.40 4.12 10.58
C LEU A 101 -16.91 4.34 12.01
N SER A 102 -16.99 5.59 12.45
CA SER A 102 -17.72 5.91 13.68
C SER A 102 -19.21 5.73 13.41
N VAL A 103 -19.80 4.74 14.08
CA VAL A 103 -21.26 4.53 14.16
C VAL A 103 -21.95 5.66 14.90
#